data_AF-A0A3D3FA19-F1
#
_entry.id   AF-A0A3D3FA19-F1
#
_cell.length_a   1.000
_cell.length_b   1.000
_cell.length_c   1.000
_cell.angle_alpha   90.00
_cell.angle_beta   90.00
_cell.angle_gamma   90.00
#
_symmetry.space_group_name_H-M   'P 1'
#
loop_
_entity.id
_entity.type
_entity.pdbx_description
1 polymer ?
#
loop_
_entity_poly.entity_id
_entity_poly.type
_entity_poly.pdbx_seq_one_letter_code
_entity_poly.pdbx_strand_id
1 'polypeptide(L)'
;TAMLEMCFANPEGGLEARLDKIRHADLIKILFSENPGVLIQVKHHRLVEKILDDHGVGFAIVARPVQERTLIIEKGDFRQEFDIDRLRDVWYRTSYLLDRRQSGEECAKERFEQYKHQPLQFRFAPSFTGKFADLGIDPARKEASGIKAAIIRDKGTNGEREMAYALYLAGFDVKDVHMTDLTSGRETLEDVQMAVFCGGFSNSDVLGSAKGWAGGFLYNEKAKTALTNFFARQDTLSLGICNGCQLLMELGLIYPEKGAEHPKMQHNRSH
;
A
#
# COMPACT_ATOMS: atom_id res chain seq x y z
N THR A 1 -14.97 6.81 21.40
CA THR A 1 -13.91 6.71 20.37
C THR A 1 -14.32 5.87 19.19
N ALA A 2 -14.70 4.60 19.35
CA ALA A 2 -15.05 3.70 18.24
C ALA A 2 -16.06 4.28 17.22
N MET A 3 -17.17 4.87 17.68
CA MET A 3 -18.15 5.51 16.79
C MET A 3 -17.57 6.70 16.01
N LEU A 4 -16.69 7.50 16.62
CA LEU A 4 -16.02 8.61 15.94
C LEU A 4 -15.06 8.08 14.86
N GLU A 5 -14.25 7.06 15.17
CA GLU A 5 -13.32 6.48 14.21
C GLU A 5 -14.02 5.82 13.01
N MET A 6 -15.17 5.18 13.23
CA MET A 6 -16.05 4.72 12.14
C MET A 6 -16.50 5.88 11.23
N CYS A 7 -16.79 7.05 11.81
CA CYS A 7 -17.13 8.24 11.04
C CYS A 7 -15.92 8.92 10.39
N PHE A 8 -14.73 8.85 10.99
CA PHE A 8 -13.50 9.47 10.46
C PHE A 8 -13.01 8.80 9.18
N ALA A 9 -13.31 7.52 8.99
CA ALA A 9 -13.00 6.77 7.78
C ALA A 9 -13.79 7.26 6.54
N ASN A 10 -14.83 8.07 6.74
CA ASN A 10 -15.69 8.59 5.68
C ASN A 10 -15.66 10.14 5.65
N PRO A 11 -15.73 10.75 4.46
CA PRO A 11 -15.82 12.21 4.33
C PRO A 11 -17.24 12.74 4.58
N GLU A 12 -18.26 11.88 4.53
CA GLU A 12 -19.67 12.23 4.64
C GLU A 12 -20.40 11.31 5.62
N GLY A 13 -21.58 11.75 6.06
CA GLY A 13 -22.44 11.00 6.98
C GLY A 13 -21.99 11.05 8.43
N GLY A 14 -22.89 10.57 9.29
CA GLY A 14 -22.74 10.57 10.73
C GLY A 14 -23.48 9.43 11.39
N LEU A 15 -23.64 9.50 12.71
CA LEU A 15 -24.29 8.48 13.51
C LEU A 15 -25.25 9.12 14.51
N GLU A 16 -26.46 8.58 14.60
CA GLU A 16 -27.35 8.81 15.74
C GLU A 16 -27.32 7.58 16.64
N ALA A 17 -26.74 7.73 17.84
CA ALA A 17 -26.58 6.67 18.82
C ALA A 17 -27.59 6.81 19.96
N ARG A 18 -28.38 5.76 20.19
CA ARG A 18 -29.33 5.63 21.29
C ARG A 18 -28.90 4.49 22.21
N LEU A 19 -28.49 4.84 23.42
CA LEU A 19 -27.80 3.91 24.34
C LEU A 19 -28.72 3.35 25.44
N ASP A 20 -30.05 3.52 25.30
CA ASP A 20 -31.04 3.04 26.27
C ASP A 20 -31.12 1.51 26.35
N LYS A 21 -30.72 0.82 25.27
CA LYS A 21 -30.65 -0.66 25.26
C LYS A 21 -29.46 -1.22 26.04
N ILE A 22 -28.48 -0.40 26.41
CA ILE A 22 -27.37 -0.82 27.26
C ILE A 22 -27.81 -0.73 28.73
N ARG A 23 -27.78 -1.87 29.42
CA ARG A 23 -28.18 -2.02 30.83
C ARG A 23 -27.14 -1.45 31.79
N HIS A 24 -26.93 -0.14 31.72
CA HIS A 24 -26.12 0.64 32.67
C HIS A 24 -26.69 2.07 32.72
N ALA A 25 -26.74 2.69 33.90
CA ALA A 25 -27.30 4.05 34.05
C ALA A 25 -26.29 5.14 33.70
N ASP A 26 -25.04 4.98 34.16
CA ASP A 26 -23.96 5.94 33.96
C ASP A 26 -23.50 5.98 32.49
N LEU A 27 -23.77 7.10 31.82
CA LEU A 27 -23.38 7.33 30.43
C LEU A 27 -21.86 7.39 30.24
N ILE A 28 -21.12 7.95 31.21
CA ILE A 28 -19.66 8.06 31.12
C ILE A 28 -19.05 6.66 31.11
N LYS A 29 -19.51 5.76 31.97
CA LYS A 29 -19.05 4.36 31.96
C LYS A 29 -19.41 3.63 30.66
N ILE A 30 -20.58 3.90 30.08
CA ILE A 30 -20.95 3.30 28.78
C ILE A 30 -19.99 3.78 27.68
N LEU A 31 -19.71 5.08 27.61
CA LEU A 31 -18.93 5.67 26.51
C LEU A 31 -17.42 5.46 26.63
N PHE A 32 -16.88 5.41 27.86
CA PHE A 32 -15.44 5.42 28.13
C PHE A 32 -14.91 4.14 28.77
N SER A 33 -15.74 3.13 29.01
CA SER A 33 -15.20 1.82 29.37
C SER A 33 -14.47 1.18 28.18
N GLU A 34 -13.31 0.59 28.44
CA GLU A 34 -12.50 -0.14 27.46
C GLU A 34 -12.77 -1.65 27.54
N ASN A 35 -14.02 -2.02 27.84
CA ASN A 35 -14.41 -3.43 27.87
C ASN A 35 -14.34 -4.03 26.45
N PRO A 36 -13.99 -5.32 26.32
CA PRO A 36 -13.96 -5.97 25.02
C PRO A 36 -15.36 -5.98 24.38
N GLY A 37 -15.43 -5.57 23.13
CA GLY A 37 -16.67 -5.49 22.36
C GLY A 37 -16.41 -5.14 20.91
N VAL A 38 -17.43 -5.31 20.06
CA VAL A 38 -17.36 -5.01 18.63
C VAL A 38 -18.58 -4.19 18.23
N LEU A 39 -18.37 -3.13 17.47
CA LEU A 39 -19.43 -2.42 16.76
C LEU A 39 -19.46 -2.92 15.31
N ILE A 40 -20.62 -3.42 14.88
CA ILE A 40 -20.85 -3.85 13.50
C ILE A 40 -21.96 -3.02 12.88
N GLN A 41 -21.72 -2.48 11.69
CA GLN A 41 -22.75 -1.85 10.87
C GLN A 41 -23.32 -2.87 9.89
N VAL A 42 -24.63 -3.07 9.90
CA VAL A 42 -25.30 -4.15 9.16
C VAL A 42 -26.49 -3.62 8.38
N LYS A 43 -26.71 -4.16 7.17
CA LYS A 43 -27.87 -3.79 6.32
C LYS A 43 -29.18 -4.40 6.84
N HIS A 44 -29.13 -5.63 7.35
CA HIS A 44 -30.29 -6.40 7.79
C HIS A 44 -30.13 -6.84 9.24
N HIS A 45 -30.33 -5.91 10.18
CA HIS A 45 -30.03 -6.14 11.60
C HIS A 45 -30.74 -7.37 12.19
N ARG A 46 -32.00 -7.63 11.84
CA ARG A 46 -32.75 -8.80 12.33
C ARG A 46 -32.11 -10.16 12.02
N LEU A 47 -31.47 -10.29 10.87
CA LEU A 47 -30.76 -11.53 10.51
C LEU A 47 -29.58 -11.74 11.46
N VAL A 48 -28.84 -10.66 11.72
CA VAL A 48 -27.65 -10.69 12.57
C VAL A 48 -28.03 -10.90 14.03
N GLU A 49 -29.08 -10.24 14.53
CA GLU A 49 -29.62 -10.48 15.87
C GLU A 49 -29.93 -11.97 16.07
N LYS A 50 -30.62 -12.60 15.11
CA LYS A 50 -30.91 -14.05 15.17
C LYS A 50 -29.62 -14.88 15.27
N ILE A 51 -28.61 -14.59 14.46
CA ILE A 51 -27.32 -15.31 14.50
C ILE A 51 -26.67 -15.16 15.88
N LEU A 52 -26.70 -13.96 16.46
CA LEU A 52 -26.11 -13.69 17.77
C LEU A 52 -26.89 -14.40 18.90
N ASP A 53 -28.22 -14.39 18.84
CA ASP A 53 -29.10 -15.12 19.76
C ASP A 53 -28.85 -16.63 19.68
N ASP A 54 -28.77 -17.20 18.47
CA ASP A 54 -28.51 -18.63 18.24
C ASP A 54 -27.17 -19.08 18.83
N HIS A 55 -26.21 -18.16 19.00
CA HIS A 55 -24.90 -18.40 19.62
C HIS A 55 -24.79 -17.90 21.07
N GLY A 56 -25.87 -17.38 21.66
CA GLY A 56 -25.88 -16.87 23.04
C GLY A 56 -25.02 -15.61 23.25
N VAL A 57 -24.78 -14.83 22.20
CA VAL A 57 -23.95 -13.62 22.26
C VAL A 57 -24.82 -12.41 22.62
N GLY A 58 -24.49 -11.72 23.72
CA GLY A 58 -25.19 -10.50 24.11
C GLY A 58 -24.92 -9.34 23.15
N PHE A 59 -25.97 -8.61 22.76
CA PHE A 59 -25.87 -7.46 21.87
C PHE A 59 -26.87 -6.35 22.23
N ALA A 60 -26.66 -5.18 21.64
CA ALA A 60 -27.60 -4.07 21.66
C ALA A 60 -27.55 -3.29 20.34
N ILE A 61 -28.71 -2.88 19.83
CA ILE A 61 -28.78 -1.89 18.75
C ILE A 61 -28.52 -0.53 19.39
N VAL A 62 -27.36 0.06 19.10
CA VAL A 62 -26.87 1.28 19.77
C VAL A 62 -26.84 2.51 18.89
N ALA A 63 -26.89 2.36 17.56
CA ALA A 63 -26.83 3.48 16.64
C ALA A 63 -27.42 3.17 15.25
N ARG A 64 -27.70 4.23 14.50
CA ARG A 64 -28.01 4.18 13.06
C ARG A 64 -27.19 5.22 12.30
N PRO A 65 -26.79 4.96 11.05
CA PRO A 65 -26.20 5.97 10.19
C PRO A 65 -27.21 7.06 9.83
N VAL A 66 -26.71 8.29 9.71
CA VAL A 66 -27.47 9.48 9.28
C VAL A 66 -26.70 10.23 8.20
N GLN A 67 -27.37 11.10 7.44
CA GLN A 67 -26.75 11.84 6.34
C GLN A 67 -25.93 13.03 6.85
N GLU A 68 -26.37 13.62 7.95
CA GLU A 68 -25.73 14.76 8.60
C GLU A 68 -24.34 14.39 9.14
N ARG A 69 -23.39 15.32 9.05
CA ARG A 69 -21.99 15.11 9.43
C ARG A 69 -21.77 15.26 10.95
N THR A 70 -22.60 14.59 11.73
CA THR A 70 -22.67 14.75 13.19
C THR A 70 -22.76 13.41 13.89
N LEU A 71 -22.21 13.35 15.11
CA LEU A 71 -22.42 12.22 16.01
C LEU A 71 -23.39 12.68 17.10
N ILE A 72 -24.59 12.12 17.13
CA ILE A 72 -25.59 12.39 18.15
C ILE A 72 -25.54 11.25 19.17
N ILE A 73 -25.40 11.57 20.46
CA ILE A 73 -25.46 10.60 21.56
C ILE A 73 -26.69 10.89 22.41
N GLU A 74 -27.55 9.88 22.56
CA GLU A 74 -28.79 9.93 23.33
C GLU A 74 -28.82 8.83 24.40
N LYS A 75 -29.21 9.19 25.63
CA LYS A 75 -29.52 8.25 26.72
C LYS A 75 -30.44 8.92 27.76
N GLY A 76 -31.63 8.37 27.98
CA GLY A 76 -32.64 9.03 28.81
C GLY A 76 -32.89 10.46 28.32
N ASP A 77 -32.76 11.44 29.21
CA ASP A 77 -32.95 12.87 28.88
C ASP A 77 -31.68 13.54 28.32
N PHE A 78 -30.53 12.84 28.33
CA PHE A 78 -29.30 13.37 27.76
C PHE A 78 -29.33 13.25 26.24
N ARG A 79 -29.08 14.36 25.56
CA ARG A 79 -28.84 14.42 24.12
C ARG A 79 -27.74 15.43 23.84
N GLN A 80 -26.68 15.00 23.16
CA GLN A 80 -25.59 15.87 22.73
C GLN A 80 -25.20 15.56 21.30
N GLU A 81 -25.01 16.62 20.52
CA GLU A 81 -24.45 16.56 19.18
C GLU A 81 -22.97 16.89 19.22
N PHE A 82 -22.19 16.12 18.48
CA PHE A 82 -20.75 16.27 18.35
C PHE A 82 -20.39 16.50 16.88
N ASP A 83 -19.61 17.55 16.64
CA ASP A 83 -19.02 17.87 15.34
C ASP A 83 -17.91 16.86 15.03
N ILE A 84 -18.16 15.99 14.04
CA ILE A 84 -17.23 14.92 13.67
C ILE A 84 -15.94 15.50 13.10
N ASP A 85 -16.03 16.52 12.24
CA ASP A 85 -14.86 17.03 11.52
C ASP A 85 -13.94 17.84 12.43
N ARG A 86 -14.51 18.58 13.39
CA ARG A 86 -13.73 19.20 14.48
C ARG A 86 -13.08 18.15 15.36
N LEU A 87 -13.80 17.10 15.75
CA LEU A 87 -13.23 16.05 16.61
C LEU A 87 -12.15 15.23 15.88
N ARG A 88 -12.25 15.09 14.56
CA ARG A 88 -11.21 14.47 13.73
C ARG A 88 -9.93 15.31 13.75
N ASP A 89 -10.02 16.65 13.74
CA ASP A 89 -8.85 17.53 13.93
C ASP A 89 -8.21 17.34 15.29
N VAL A 90 -9.03 17.28 16.35
CA VAL A 90 -8.53 17.04 17.71
C VAL A 90 -7.82 15.70 17.80
N TRP A 91 -8.40 14.64 17.22
CA TRP A 91 -7.81 13.31 17.19
C TRP A 91 -6.49 13.27 16.40
N TYR A 92 -6.42 13.93 15.24
CA TYR A 92 -5.23 13.93 14.39
C TYR A 92 -4.11 14.87 14.91
N ARG A 93 -4.45 15.86 15.76
CA ARG A 93 -3.53 16.91 16.21
C ARG A 93 -2.24 16.36 16.82
N THR A 94 -2.32 15.28 17.59
CA THR A 94 -1.12 14.66 18.20
C THR A 94 -0.16 14.15 17.13
N SER A 95 -0.67 13.47 16.09
CA SER A 95 0.14 13.00 14.95
C SER A 95 0.77 14.18 14.21
N TYR A 96 0.03 15.26 13.99
CA TYR A 96 0.57 16.49 13.38
C TYR A 96 1.72 17.08 14.19
N LEU A 97 1.57 17.19 15.52
CA LEU A 97 2.63 17.75 16.38
C LEU A 97 3.89 16.87 16.41
N LEU A 98 3.73 15.55 16.33
CA LEU A 98 4.85 14.62 16.22
C LEU A 98 5.53 14.75 14.85
N ASP A 99 4.74 14.77 13.78
CA ASP A 99 5.21 14.87 12.40
C ASP A 99 6.01 16.15 12.14
N ARG A 100 5.63 17.28 12.75
CA ARG A 100 6.44 18.52 12.70
C ARG A 100 7.88 18.32 13.16
N ARG A 101 8.12 17.39 14.10
CA ARG A 101 9.46 17.05 14.58
C ARG A 101 10.21 16.09 13.66
N GLN A 102 9.48 15.36 12.79
CA GLN A 102 10.04 14.33 11.92
C GLN A 102 10.24 14.83 10.48
N SER A 103 9.28 15.56 9.93
CA SER A 103 9.23 16.00 8.52
C SER A 103 9.31 17.52 8.36
N GLY A 104 9.56 18.26 9.45
CA GLY A 104 9.55 19.73 9.46
C GLY A 104 8.15 20.36 9.46
N GLU A 105 8.09 21.68 9.62
CA GLU A 105 6.82 22.40 9.81
C GLU A 105 5.96 22.47 8.54
N GLU A 106 6.57 22.67 7.38
CA GLU A 106 5.89 22.82 6.09
C GLU A 106 5.18 21.53 5.69
N CYS A 107 5.91 20.42 5.55
CA CYS A 107 5.34 19.13 5.12
C CYS A 107 4.29 18.59 6.11
N ALA A 108 4.53 18.76 7.41
CA ALA A 108 3.57 18.33 8.44
C ALA A 108 2.28 19.15 8.39
N LYS A 109 2.39 20.47 8.16
CA LYS A 109 1.23 21.35 8.01
C LYS A 109 0.43 21.01 6.76
N GLU A 110 1.10 20.81 5.63
CA GLU A 110 0.45 20.35 4.40
C GLU A 110 -0.35 19.06 4.64
N ARG A 111 0.25 18.07 5.32
CA ARG A 111 -0.45 16.81 5.66
C ARG A 111 -1.67 17.03 6.56
N PHE A 112 -1.54 17.88 7.58
CA PHE A 112 -2.63 18.22 8.50
C PHE A 112 -3.79 18.96 7.82
N GLU A 113 -3.51 19.81 6.85
CA GLU A 113 -4.56 20.54 6.11
C GLU A 113 -5.23 19.63 5.06
N GLN A 114 -4.50 18.64 4.55
CA GLN A 114 -4.94 17.80 3.43
C GLN A 114 -5.53 16.45 3.84
N TYR A 115 -5.37 15.95 5.06
CA TYR A 115 -5.87 14.60 5.41
C TYR A 115 -7.40 14.41 5.22
N LYS A 116 -8.17 15.51 5.19
CA LYS A 116 -9.61 15.52 4.91
C LYS A 116 -9.95 15.56 3.41
N HIS A 117 -9.01 15.97 2.56
CA HIS A 117 -9.21 16.32 1.17
C HIS A 117 -8.51 15.32 0.22
N GLN A 118 -8.63 14.03 0.51
CA GLN A 118 -8.01 12.96 -0.28
C GLN A 118 -9.02 11.91 -0.75
N PRO A 119 -10.09 12.30 -1.46
CA PRO A 119 -11.04 11.33 -2.00
C PRO A 119 -10.34 10.44 -3.04
N LEU A 120 -10.47 9.12 -2.88
CA LEU A 120 -9.99 8.19 -3.89
C LEU A 120 -10.90 8.29 -5.13
N GLN A 121 -10.33 8.74 -6.24
CA GLN A 121 -11.03 8.82 -7.52
C GLN A 121 -10.45 7.79 -8.48
N PHE A 122 -11.22 6.75 -8.76
CA PHE A 122 -10.84 5.74 -9.75
C PHE A 122 -11.60 5.98 -11.04
N ARG A 123 -10.88 6.11 -12.15
CA ARG A 123 -11.44 6.19 -13.50
C ARG A 123 -10.89 5.03 -14.31
N PHE A 124 -11.73 4.03 -14.54
CA PHE A 124 -11.42 2.92 -15.42
C PHE A 124 -12.04 3.17 -16.80
N ALA A 125 -11.43 2.61 -17.84
CA ALA A 125 -12.05 2.61 -19.16
C ALA A 125 -13.40 1.88 -19.08
N PRO A 126 -14.46 2.31 -19.80
CA PRO A 126 -15.76 1.62 -19.77
C PRO A 126 -15.69 0.13 -20.18
N SER A 127 -14.68 -0.24 -20.96
CA SER A 127 -14.41 -1.62 -21.37
C SER A 127 -13.67 -2.45 -20.33
N PHE A 128 -13.14 -1.85 -19.26
CA PHE A 128 -12.40 -2.57 -18.24
C PHE A 128 -13.36 -3.26 -17.27
N THR A 129 -13.41 -4.58 -17.37
CA THR A 129 -14.27 -5.44 -16.53
C THR A 129 -13.56 -5.94 -15.26
N GLY A 130 -12.23 -5.83 -15.21
CA GLY A 130 -11.40 -6.40 -14.15
C GLY A 130 -11.32 -7.93 -14.15
N LYS A 131 -11.77 -8.60 -15.22
CA LYS A 131 -11.76 -10.07 -15.30
C LYS A 131 -10.55 -10.56 -16.08
N PHE A 132 -9.88 -11.59 -15.57
CA PHE A 132 -8.73 -12.21 -16.23
C PHE A 132 -9.04 -12.70 -17.65
N ALA A 133 -10.23 -13.30 -17.86
CA ALA A 133 -10.64 -13.83 -19.16
C ALA A 133 -10.67 -12.74 -20.26
N ASP A 134 -11.08 -11.53 -19.92
CA ASP A 134 -11.16 -10.41 -20.87
C ASP A 134 -9.76 -9.86 -21.23
N LEU A 135 -8.74 -10.24 -20.47
CA LEU A 135 -7.32 -9.95 -20.71
C LEU A 135 -6.55 -11.15 -21.29
N GLY A 136 -7.24 -12.28 -21.55
CA GLY A 136 -6.58 -13.52 -22.00
C GLY A 136 -5.66 -14.16 -20.96
N ILE A 137 -5.83 -13.82 -19.68
CA ILE A 137 -5.01 -14.33 -18.58
C ILE A 137 -5.66 -15.58 -18.00
N ASP A 138 -4.90 -16.67 -17.90
CA ASP A 138 -5.27 -17.85 -17.13
C ASP A 138 -4.45 -17.94 -15.83
N PRO A 139 -5.04 -17.60 -14.67
CA PRO A 139 -4.32 -17.67 -13.39
C PRO A 139 -4.00 -19.13 -12.98
N ALA A 140 -4.67 -20.12 -13.58
CA ALA A 140 -4.48 -21.53 -13.31
C ALA A 140 -3.57 -22.24 -14.32
N ARG A 141 -2.90 -21.48 -15.22
CA ARG A 141 -1.89 -21.98 -16.15
C ARG A 141 -0.93 -22.94 -15.42
N LYS A 142 -0.50 -24.01 -16.09
CA LYS A 142 0.57 -24.92 -15.58
C LYS A 142 1.69 -25.15 -16.58
N GLU A 143 1.41 -24.88 -17.86
CA GLU A 143 2.36 -25.08 -18.94
C GLU A 143 3.29 -23.86 -19.05
N ALA A 144 4.56 -24.14 -19.35
CA ALA A 144 5.56 -23.12 -19.63
C ALA A 144 5.22 -22.41 -20.94
N SER A 145 5.32 -21.09 -20.97
CA SER A 145 5.10 -20.32 -22.22
C SER A 145 6.30 -20.33 -23.15
N GLY A 146 7.49 -20.65 -22.61
CA GLY A 146 8.77 -20.53 -23.30
C GLY A 146 9.34 -19.11 -23.30
N ILE A 147 8.58 -18.10 -22.86
CA ILE A 147 9.01 -16.70 -22.78
C ILE A 147 9.42 -16.41 -21.34
N LYS A 148 10.69 -16.10 -21.10
CA LYS A 148 11.25 -16.00 -19.76
C LYS A 148 11.32 -14.56 -19.28
N ALA A 149 10.95 -14.35 -18.02
CA ALA A 149 11.23 -13.13 -17.30
C ALA A 149 12.13 -13.44 -16.09
N ALA A 150 13.12 -12.60 -15.82
CA ALA A 150 13.92 -12.68 -14.62
C ALA A 150 13.53 -11.57 -13.65
N ILE A 151 13.24 -11.94 -12.41
CA ILE A 151 13.29 -11.00 -11.29
C ILE A 151 14.74 -10.91 -10.82
N ILE A 152 15.31 -9.71 -10.91
CA ILE A 152 16.68 -9.44 -10.47
C ILE A 152 16.61 -8.88 -9.06
N ARG A 153 17.28 -9.55 -8.13
CA ARG A 153 17.32 -9.15 -6.72
C ARG A 153 18.73 -9.17 -6.13
N ASP A 154 18.92 -8.41 -5.06
CA ASP A 154 20.11 -8.41 -4.23
C ASP A 154 19.70 -8.55 -2.75
N LYS A 155 20.67 -8.72 -1.85
CA LYS A 155 20.41 -8.73 -0.41
C LYS A 155 19.70 -7.43 0.00
N GLY A 156 18.54 -7.56 0.64
CA GLY A 156 17.74 -6.44 1.13
C GLY A 156 16.61 -5.98 0.18
N THR A 157 16.52 -6.51 -1.04
CA THR A 157 15.26 -6.40 -1.79
C THR A 157 14.15 -7.16 -1.07
N ASN A 158 12.89 -6.79 -1.32
CA ASN A 158 11.75 -7.42 -0.64
C ASN A 158 10.47 -7.48 -1.49
N GLY A 159 10.53 -7.07 -2.76
CA GLY A 159 9.37 -7.06 -3.66
C GLY A 159 9.37 -8.14 -4.74
N GLU A 160 10.26 -9.13 -4.61
CA GLU A 160 10.45 -10.16 -5.65
C GLU A 160 9.30 -11.16 -5.78
N ARG A 161 8.57 -11.48 -4.70
CA ARG A 161 7.56 -12.55 -4.72
C ARG A 161 6.28 -12.13 -5.44
N GLU A 162 5.78 -10.94 -5.12
CA GLU A 162 4.63 -10.36 -5.81
C GLU A 162 4.97 -10.02 -7.25
N MET A 163 6.23 -9.63 -7.54
CA MET A 163 6.67 -9.38 -8.91
C MET A 163 6.71 -10.67 -9.71
N ALA A 164 7.25 -11.75 -9.14
CA ALA A 164 7.23 -13.05 -9.78
C ALA A 164 5.79 -13.51 -10.06
N TYR A 165 4.86 -13.30 -9.12
CA TYR A 165 3.46 -13.64 -9.33
C TYR A 165 2.81 -12.80 -10.44
N ALA A 166 3.08 -11.48 -10.49
CA ALA A 166 2.56 -10.60 -11.53
C ALA A 166 3.07 -11.00 -12.93
N LEU A 167 4.36 -11.31 -13.07
CA LEU A 167 4.95 -11.80 -14.32
C LEU A 167 4.40 -13.17 -14.72
N TYR A 168 4.20 -14.05 -13.74
CA TYR A 168 3.59 -15.36 -13.98
C TYR A 168 2.16 -15.23 -14.51
N LEU A 169 1.33 -14.35 -13.92
CA LEU A 169 -0.01 -14.05 -14.39
C LEU A 169 0.00 -13.42 -15.80
N ALA A 170 1.02 -12.65 -16.13
CA ALA A 170 1.23 -12.11 -17.48
C ALA A 170 1.72 -13.17 -18.50
N GLY A 171 1.98 -14.41 -18.07
CA GLY A 171 2.35 -15.51 -18.93
C GLY A 171 3.85 -15.76 -19.07
N PHE A 172 4.70 -15.16 -18.24
CA PHE A 172 6.14 -15.44 -18.27
C PHE A 172 6.52 -16.69 -17.49
N ASP A 173 7.58 -17.35 -17.92
CA ASP A 173 8.31 -18.35 -17.13
C ASP A 173 9.34 -17.63 -16.28
N VAL A 174 9.06 -17.50 -14.98
CA VAL A 174 9.78 -16.58 -14.10
C VAL A 174 11.02 -17.23 -13.49
N LYS A 175 12.18 -16.59 -13.67
CA LYS A 175 13.46 -16.96 -13.06
C LYS A 175 13.75 -16.04 -11.87
N ASP A 176 14.13 -16.64 -10.74
CA ASP A 176 14.74 -15.93 -9.62
C ASP A 176 16.24 -15.77 -9.87
N VAL A 177 16.71 -14.54 -10.04
CA VAL A 177 18.12 -14.23 -10.31
C VAL A 177 18.65 -13.32 -9.21
N HIS A 178 19.43 -13.90 -8.31
CA HIS A 178 20.13 -13.11 -7.31
C HIS A 178 21.43 -12.55 -7.88
N MET A 179 21.91 -11.42 -7.36
CA MET A 179 23.20 -10.84 -7.76
C MET A 179 24.38 -11.81 -7.63
N THR A 180 24.30 -12.79 -6.73
CA THR A 180 25.33 -13.83 -6.61
C THR A 180 25.35 -14.78 -7.81
N ASP A 181 24.22 -15.00 -8.48
CA ASP A 181 24.16 -15.82 -9.70
C ASP A 181 24.85 -15.11 -10.87
N LEU A 182 24.61 -13.81 -11.03
CA LEU A 182 25.27 -12.97 -12.05
C LEU A 182 26.76 -12.79 -11.78
N THR A 183 27.12 -12.45 -10.53
CA THR A 183 28.53 -12.17 -10.16
C THR A 183 29.41 -13.42 -10.13
N SER A 184 28.83 -14.61 -9.92
CA SER A 184 29.54 -15.89 -10.05
C SER A 184 29.54 -16.44 -11.49
N GLY A 185 28.61 -15.98 -12.34
CA GLY A 185 28.42 -16.46 -13.71
C GLY A 185 27.56 -17.72 -13.81
N ARG A 186 26.73 -18.01 -12.80
CA ARG A 186 25.70 -19.06 -12.89
C ARG A 186 24.53 -18.66 -13.79
N GLU A 187 24.35 -17.37 -14.02
CA GLU A 187 23.32 -16.79 -14.88
C GLU A 187 23.93 -15.69 -15.76
N THR A 188 23.47 -15.58 -17.01
CA THR A 188 23.98 -14.64 -18.03
C THR A 188 22.89 -13.76 -18.65
N LEU A 189 21.62 -14.04 -18.37
CA LEU A 189 20.42 -13.40 -18.90
C LEU A 189 20.19 -13.61 -20.41
N GLU A 190 21.00 -14.44 -21.07
CA GLU A 190 20.92 -14.69 -22.51
C GLU A 190 19.59 -15.34 -22.94
N ASP A 191 18.94 -16.09 -22.06
CA ASP A 191 17.66 -16.74 -22.33
C ASP A 191 16.43 -15.94 -21.86
N VAL A 192 16.63 -14.73 -21.30
CA VAL A 192 15.56 -13.92 -20.66
C VAL A 192 15.05 -12.84 -21.61
N GLN A 193 13.73 -12.71 -21.81
CA GLN A 193 13.13 -11.63 -22.62
C GLN A 193 12.76 -10.41 -21.78
N MET A 194 12.51 -10.57 -20.49
CA MET A 194 12.16 -9.46 -19.59
C MET A 194 12.96 -9.49 -18.30
N ALA A 195 13.64 -8.41 -17.95
CA ALA A 195 14.33 -8.27 -16.66
C ALA A 195 13.63 -7.24 -15.79
N VAL A 196 13.15 -7.67 -14.61
CA VAL A 196 12.54 -6.78 -13.62
C VAL A 196 13.46 -6.63 -12.42
N PHE A 197 13.92 -5.41 -12.18
CA PHE A 197 14.72 -5.07 -11.00
C PHE A 197 13.76 -4.73 -9.86
N CYS A 198 13.75 -5.59 -8.84
CA CYS A 198 12.77 -5.55 -7.76
C CYS A 198 12.96 -4.38 -6.80
N GLY A 199 11.89 -4.02 -6.08
CA GLY A 199 11.92 -3.03 -5.01
C GLY A 199 12.50 -3.56 -3.69
N GLY A 200 12.73 -2.64 -2.77
CA GLY A 200 13.16 -2.93 -1.40
C GLY A 200 14.24 -1.96 -0.91
N PHE A 201 15.18 -2.46 -0.12
CA PHE A 201 16.27 -1.68 0.48
C PHE A 201 17.58 -2.45 0.28
N SER A 202 18.00 -2.62 -0.99
CA SER A 202 19.23 -3.35 -1.28
C SER A 202 20.41 -2.74 -0.51
N ASN A 203 21.20 -3.58 0.15
CA ASN A 203 22.28 -3.14 1.05
C ASN A 203 21.81 -2.14 2.14
N SER A 204 20.54 -2.21 2.55
CA SER A 204 19.89 -1.29 3.50
C SER A 204 19.97 0.18 3.10
N ASP A 205 20.10 0.47 1.79
CA ASP A 205 20.34 1.82 1.24
C ASP A 205 21.56 2.56 1.82
N VAL A 206 22.48 1.82 2.47
CA VAL A 206 23.73 2.38 2.98
C VAL A 206 24.62 2.77 1.80
N LEU A 207 25.31 3.92 1.92
CA LEU A 207 26.05 4.60 0.85
C LEU A 207 25.14 5.26 -0.22
N GLY A 208 23.82 5.21 -0.03
CA GLY A 208 22.80 5.73 -0.94
C GLY A 208 21.99 4.59 -1.56
N SER A 209 20.68 4.82 -1.73
CA SER A 209 19.77 3.78 -2.22
C SER A 209 20.24 3.18 -3.54
N ALA A 210 20.23 1.85 -3.60
CA ALA A 210 20.69 1.03 -4.73
C ALA A 210 22.16 1.16 -5.14
N LYS A 211 22.99 2.02 -4.52
CA LYS A 211 24.39 2.19 -4.96
C LYS A 211 25.27 0.96 -4.73
N GLY A 212 25.08 0.27 -3.60
CA GLY A 212 25.77 -1.00 -3.35
C GLY A 212 25.43 -2.06 -4.40
N TRP A 213 24.15 -2.11 -4.79
CA TRP A 213 23.67 -3.01 -5.84
C TRP A 213 24.24 -2.62 -7.22
N ALA A 214 24.24 -1.33 -7.55
CA ALA A 214 24.86 -0.80 -8.77
C ALA A 214 26.36 -1.15 -8.84
N GLY A 215 27.08 -1.03 -7.72
CA GLY A 215 28.48 -1.44 -7.61
C GLY A 215 28.70 -2.92 -7.94
N GLY A 216 27.76 -3.79 -7.58
CA GLY A 216 27.77 -5.20 -7.95
C GLY A 216 27.74 -5.44 -9.47
N PHE A 217 27.06 -4.58 -10.23
CA PHE A 217 27.09 -4.59 -11.69
C PHE A 217 28.32 -3.88 -12.27
N LEU A 218 28.70 -2.72 -11.72
CA LEU A 218 29.75 -1.88 -12.30
C LEU A 218 31.16 -2.48 -12.15
N TYR A 219 31.42 -3.15 -11.01
CA TYR A 219 32.76 -3.59 -10.63
C TYR A 219 32.98 -5.11 -10.71
N ASN A 220 31.95 -5.89 -11.06
CA ASN A 220 32.10 -7.31 -11.35
C ASN A 220 31.94 -7.55 -12.86
N GLU A 221 33.02 -7.98 -13.52
CA GLU A 221 33.04 -8.15 -14.97
C GLU A 221 31.96 -9.10 -15.51
N LYS A 222 31.63 -10.18 -14.78
CA LYS A 222 30.60 -11.14 -15.22
C LYS A 222 29.20 -10.53 -15.16
N ALA A 223 28.85 -9.90 -14.04
CA ALA A 223 27.56 -9.25 -13.88
C ALA A 223 27.41 -8.08 -14.85
N LYS A 224 28.47 -7.28 -15.04
CA LYS A 224 28.52 -6.20 -16.03
C LYS A 224 28.24 -6.72 -17.44
N THR A 225 28.95 -7.78 -17.84
CA THR A 225 28.82 -8.38 -19.17
C THR A 225 27.42 -8.93 -19.39
N ALA A 226 26.84 -9.66 -18.42
CA ALA A 226 25.46 -10.17 -18.51
C ALA A 226 24.46 -9.03 -18.72
N LEU A 227 24.59 -7.93 -17.96
CA LEU A 227 23.73 -6.76 -18.09
C LEU A 227 23.91 -6.06 -19.44
N THR A 228 25.15 -5.79 -19.86
CA THR A 228 25.45 -5.16 -21.14
C THR A 228 24.92 -5.99 -22.31
N ASN A 229 25.11 -7.31 -22.29
CA ASN A 229 24.61 -8.20 -23.32
C ASN A 229 23.08 -8.23 -23.34
N PHE A 230 22.42 -8.23 -22.18
CA PHE A 230 20.97 -8.14 -22.09
C PHE A 230 20.44 -6.89 -22.78
N PHE A 231 20.97 -5.70 -22.43
CA PHE A 231 20.52 -4.42 -22.99
C PHE A 231 20.94 -4.18 -24.45
N ALA A 232 21.92 -4.91 -24.97
CA ALA A 232 22.33 -4.82 -26.37
C ALA A 232 21.35 -5.51 -27.34
N ARG A 233 20.53 -6.45 -26.84
CA ARG A 233 19.56 -7.17 -27.66
C ARG A 233 18.31 -6.33 -27.95
N GLN A 234 17.71 -6.59 -29.10
CA GLN A 234 16.53 -5.85 -29.59
C GLN A 234 15.20 -6.52 -29.20
N ASP A 235 15.25 -7.71 -28.61
CA ASP A 235 14.10 -8.53 -28.20
C ASP A 235 13.87 -8.53 -26.69
N THR A 236 14.42 -7.56 -25.97
CA THR A 236 14.38 -7.48 -24.51
C THR A 236 13.57 -6.29 -23.98
N LEU A 237 12.91 -6.50 -22.85
CA LEU A 237 12.25 -5.47 -22.04
C LEU A 237 12.87 -5.39 -20.65
N SER A 238 12.90 -4.20 -20.05
CA SER A 238 13.31 -4.04 -18.66
C SER A 238 12.33 -3.14 -17.89
N LEU A 239 12.24 -3.40 -16.58
CA LEU A 239 11.42 -2.62 -15.66
C LEU A 239 12.15 -2.49 -14.32
N GLY A 240 12.27 -1.27 -13.80
CA GLY A 240 12.78 -1.01 -12.46
C GLY A 240 11.68 -0.49 -11.55
N ILE A 241 11.49 -1.08 -10.38
CA ILE A 241 10.46 -0.65 -9.43
C ILE A 241 11.10 -0.21 -8.12
N CYS A 242 10.76 1.00 -7.65
CA CYS A 242 11.28 1.56 -6.40
C CYS A 242 12.81 1.49 -6.36
N ASN A 243 13.40 0.60 -5.56
CA ASN A 243 14.86 0.38 -5.50
C ASN A 243 15.46 -0.10 -6.82
N GLY A 244 14.75 -0.90 -7.61
CA GLY A 244 15.18 -1.26 -8.95
C GLY A 244 15.14 -0.07 -9.94
N CYS A 245 14.23 0.89 -9.74
CA CYS A 245 14.26 2.14 -10.52
C CYS A 245 15.49 2.98 -10.15
N GLN A 246 15.78 3.11 -8.85
CA GLN A 246 16.99 3.77 -8.35
C GLN A 246 18.26 3.11 -8.90
N LEU A 247 18.31 1.78 -8.98
CA LEU A 247 19.40 1.04 -9.60
C LEU A 247 19.58 1.40 -11.08
N LEU A 248 18.51 1.32 -11.87
CA LEU A 248 18.58 1.62 -13.31
C LEU A 248 18.99 3.08 -13.57
N MET A 249 18.52 4.00 -12.72
CA MET A 249 18.98 5.39 -12.71
C MET A 249 20.48 5.49 -12.38
N GLU A 250 20.97 4.82 -11.34
CA GLU A 250 22.39 4.87 -10.95
C GLU A 250 23.31 4.25 -12.02
N LEU A 251 22.82 3.24 -12.75
CA LEU A 251 23.53 2.61 -13.87
C LEU A 251 23.46 3.41 -15.19
N GLY A 252 22.73 4.53 -15.23
CA GLY A 252 22.57 5.34 -16.43
C GLY A 252 21.76 4.66 -17.54
N LEU A 253 20.88 3.72 -17.18
CA LEU A 253 20.07 2.93 -18.13
C LEU A 253 18.73 3.59 -18.46
N ILE A 254 18.38 4.67 -17.77
CA ILE A 254 17.16 5.45 -18.00
C ILE A 254 17.59 6.84 -18.50
N TYR A 255 17.13 7.27 -19.68
CA TYR A 255 17.60 8.52 -20.31
C TYR A 255 19.13 8.61 -20.52
N PRO A 256 19.79 7.56 -21.07
CA PRO A 256 21.25 7.56 -21.27
C PRO A 256 21.73 8.74 -22.14
N GLU A 257 20.89 9.26 -23.03
CA GLU A 257 21.18 10.38 -23.91
C GLU A 257 21.46 11.70 -23.17
N LYS A 258 21.08 11.82 -21.89
CA LYS A 258 21.27 13.05 -21.09
C LYS A 258 22.67 13.24 -20.55
N GLY A 259 23.55 12.23 -20.59
CA GLY A 259 24.94 12.34 -20.16
C GLY A 259 25.10 12.99 -18.79
N ALA A 260 25.78 14.14 -18.73
CA ALA A 260 26.04 14.86 -17.47
C ALA A 260 24.77 15.43 -16.80
N GLU A 261 23.68 15.62 -17.55
CA GLU A 261 22.38 16.11 -17.05
C GLU A 261 21.44 14.99 -16.59
N HIS A 262 21.95 13.75 -16.51
CA HIS A 262 21.16 12.61 -16.10
C HIS A 262 20.54 12.80 -14.70
N PRO A 263 19.22 12.59 -14.53
CA PRO A 263 18.56 12.83 -13.25
C PRO A 263 19.04 11.86 -12.16
N LYS A 264 18.81 12.21 -10.89
CA LYS A 264 19.13 11.34 -9.75
C LYS A 264 17.92 11.22 -8.84
N MET A 265 17.72 10.03 -8.27
CA MET A 265 16.75 9.84 -7.19
C MET A 265 17.44 10.17 -5.86
N GLN A 266 16.95 11.20 -5.18
CA GLN A 266 17.49 11.69 -3.90
C GLN A 266 16.51 11.42 -2.76
N HIS A 267 16.88 11.83 -1.55
CA HIS A 267 15.95 11.82 -0.42
C HIS A 267 14.70 12.65 -0.74
N ASN A 268 13.56 12.18 -0.23
CA ASN A 268 12.31 12.93 -0.31
C ASN A 268 12.44 14.28 0.40
N ARG A 269 11.67 15.27 -0.04
CA ARG A 269 11.60 16.60 0.59
C ARG A 269 11.13 16.57 2.05
N SER A 270 10.42 15.51 2.46
CA SER A 270 9.82 15.35 3.77
C SER A 270 10.76 14.74 4.82
N HIS A 271 12.07 14.91 4.67
CA HIS A 271 13.08 14.46 5.62
C HIS A 271 13.48 15.61 6.55
#